data_AF-A0A7H8MAI8-F1
#
_entry.id   AF-A0A7H8MAI8-F1
#
_cell.length_a   1.000
_cell.length_b   1.000
_cell.length_c   1.000
_cell.angle_alpha   90.00
_cell.angle_beta   90.00
_cell.angle_gamma   90.00
#
_symmetry.space_group_name_H-M   'P 1'
#
loop_
_entity.id
_entity.type
_entity.pdbx_description
1 polymer ?
#
loop_
_entity_poly.entity_id
_entity_poly.type
_entity_poly.pdbx_seq_one_letter_code
_entity_poly.pdbx_strand_id
1 'polypeptide(L)'
;MEWDAEALARLRAAAHRGDGDTGVLRGRPLEPVLQYAGDVLLAALARNGADEAPARACVDGLKARGLPGDAELAAALTAALDGSGDPLDPLPVDLGAVAAALDDGGHVLDLERGDVLPGDEELMEIPGRWLPIPPGVLPEGEDARRGAARQWLAAQGYRPVPRTL
;
A
#
# COMPACT_ATOMS: atom_id res chain seq x y z
N MET A 1 12.55 -20.27 -0.95
CA MET A 1 12.36 -20.06 -2.40
C MET A 1 12.48 -18.58 -2.69
N GLU A 2 13.08 -18.20 -3.83
CA GLU A 2 13.20 -16.79 -4.23
C GLU A 2 11.92 -16.28 -4.92
N TRP A 3 11.84 -14.96 -5.13
CA TRP A 3 10.74 -14.29 -5.82
C TRP A 3 11.00 -14.26 -7.33
N ASP A 4 10.51 -15.27 -8.05
CA ASP A 4 10.44 -15.23 -9.50
C ASP A 4 9.26 -14.36 -10.01
N ALA A 5 9.22 -14.12 -11.31
CA ALA A 5 8.20 -13.27 -11.93
C ALA A 5 6.76 -13.78 -11.71
N GLU A 6 6.57 -15.10 -11.67
CA GLU A 6 5.26 -15.72 -11.50
C GLU A 6 4.78 -15.58 -10.04
N ALA A 7 5.67 -15.79 -9.08
CA ALA A 7 5.44 -15.57 -7.67
C ALA A 7 5.13 -14.08 -7.37
N LEU A 8 5.88 -13.15 -7.97
CA LEU A 8 5.60 -11.72 -7.86
C LEU A 8 4.25 -11.35 -8.46
N ALA A 9 3.89 -11.89 -9.63
CA ALA A 9 2.58 -11.65 -10.23
C ALA A 9 1.43 -12.13 -9.33
N ARG A 10 1.56 -13.31 -8.70
CA ARG A 10 0.57 -13.82 -7.73
C ARG A 10 0.47 -12.93 -6.50
N LEU A 11 1.60 -12.50 -5.95
CA LEU A 11 1.66 -11.61 -4.79
C LEU A 11 0.97 -10.26 -5.08
N ARG A 12 1.30 -9.62 -6.22
CA ARG A 12 0.66 -8.37 -6.65
C ARG A 12 -0.86 -8.54 -6.76
N ALA A 13 -1.30 -9.65 -7.35
CA ALA A 13 -2.72 -9.92 -7.52
C ALA A 13 -3.44 -10.14 -6.18
N ALA A 14 -2.81 -10.83 -5.22
CA ALA A 14 -3.36 -11.00 -3.87
C ALA A 14 -3.47 -9.67 -3.12
N ALA A 15 -2.42 -8.84 -3.15
CA ALA A 15 -2.43 -7.51 -2.55
C ALA A 15 -3.49 -6.60 -3.19
N HIS A 16 -3.64 -6.62 -4.51
CA HIS A 16 -4.64 -5.83 -5.22
C HIS A 16 -6.08 -6.25 -4.87
N ARG A 17 -6.36 -7.56 -4.78
CA ARG A 17 -7.69 -8.06 -4.41
C ARG A 17 -8.04 -7.87 -2.94
N GLY A 18 -7.04 -7.73 -2.07
CA GLY A 18 -7.29 -7.63 -0.63
C GLY A 18 -7.89 -8.91 -0.03
N ASP A 19 -7.65 -10.06 -0.65
CA ASP A 19 -8.22 -11.33 -0.19
C ASP A 19 -7.46 -11.95 1.00
N GLY A 20 -6.30 -11.40 1.37
CA GLY A 20 -5.53 -11.91 2.51
C GLY A 20 -5.00 -13.34 2.31
N ASP A 21 -4.80 -13.78 1.07
CA ASP A 21 -4.20 -15.09 0.78
C ASP A 21 -2.71 -15.12 1.17
N THR A 22 -2.43 -15.41 2.43
CA THR A 22 -1.06 -15.58 2.96
C THR A 22 -0.34 -16.80 2.38
N GLY A 23 -1.04 -17.69 1.65
CA GLY A 23 -0.44 -18.83 0.97
C GLY A 23 0.63 -18.42 -0.04
N VAL A 24 0.51 -17.24 -0.65
CA VAL A 24 1.49 -16.70 -1.59
C VAL A 24 2.85 -16.39 -0.94
N LEU A 25 2.88 -16.19 0.38
CA LEU A 25 4.10 -15.86 1.14
C LEU A 25 4.86 -17.10 1.66
N ARG A 26 4.21 -18.27 1.68
CA ARG A 26 4.73 -19.45 2.37
C ARG A 26 6.11 -19.89 1.85
N GLY A 27 7.08 -20.00 2.75
CA GLY A 27 8.43 -20.51 2.45
C GLY A 27 9.32 -19.55 1.64
N ARG A 28 8.98 -18.26 1.62
CA ARG A 28 9.72 -17.20 0.91
C ARG A 28 10.19 -16.11 1.88
N PRO A 29 11.35 -15.49 1.63
CA PRO A 29 11.81 -14.33 2.39
C PRO A 29 10.88 -13.14 2.13
N LEU A 30 10.56 -12.36 3.17
CA LEU A 30 9.67 -11.21 3.07
C LEU A 30 10.41 -9.94 2.65
N GLU A 31 11.71 -9.86 2.95
CA GLU A 31 12.57 -8.68 2.84
C GLU A 31 12.48 -7.96 1.47
N PRO A 32 12.41 -8.67 0.32
CA PRO A 32 12.32 -8.00 -0.99
C PRO A 32 10.96 -7.39 -1.31
N VAL A 33 9.90 -7.75 -0.56
CA VAL A 33 8.49 -7.47 -0.89
C VAL A 33 7.67 -7.02 0.32
N LEU A 34 8.30 -6.36 1.29
CA LEU A 34 7.66 -6.04 2.56
C LEU A 34 6.37 -5.19 2.41
N GLN A 35 6.30 -4.28 1.42
CA GLN A 35 5.09 -3.48 1.19
C GLN A 35 3.94 -4.35 0.66
N TYR A 36 4.21 -5.22 -0.31
CA TYR A 36 3.21 -6.16 -0.81
C TYR A 36 2.81 -7.22 0.23
N ALA A 37 3.78 -7.79 0.94
CA ALA A 37 3.52 -8.78 1.98
C ALA A 37 2.69 -8.19 3.10
N GLY A 38 2.99 -6.96 3.54
CA GLY A 38 2.22 -6.29 4.57
C GLY A 38 0.77 -6.02 4.17
N ASP A 39 0.48 -5.67 2.91
CA ASP A 39 -0.89 -5.52 2.41
C ASP A 39 -1.69 -6.83 2.48
N VAL A 40 -1.07 -7.95 2.07
CA VAL A 40 -1.69 -9.28 2.17
C VAL A 40 -1.92 -9.66 3.64
N LEU A 41 -0.96 -9.38 4.51
CA LEU A 41 -1.05 -9.69 5.94
C LEU A 41 -2.10 -8.84 6.66
N LEU A 42 -2.20 -7.55 6.34
CA LEU A 42 -3.27 -6.67 6.84
C LEU A 42 -4.65 -7.19 6.45
N ALA A 43 -4.84 -7.55 5.18
CA ALA A 43 -6.08 -8.13 4.69
C ALA A 43 -6.40 -9.46 5.39
N ALA A 44 -5.38 -10.28 5.68
CA ALA A 44 -5.56 -11.53 6.39
C ALA A 44 -5.96 -11.32 7.87
N LEU A 45 -5.31 -10.38 8.57
CA LEU A 45 -5.61 -10.05 9.97
C LEU A 45 -7.05 -9.54 10.13
N ALA A 46 -7.53 -8.72 9.20
CA ALA A 46 -8.90 -8.20 9.21
C ALA A 46 -9.99 -9.30 9.14
N ARG A 47 -9.66 -10.51 8.66
CA ARG A 47 -10.61 -11.62 8.48
C ARG A 47 -10.73 -12.53 9.70
N ASN A 48 -10.08 -12.21 10.83
CA ASN A 48 -10.05 -12.98 12.08
C ASN A 48 -9.66 -14.47 11.88
N GLY A 49 -8.36 -14.76 11.96
CA GLY A 49 -7.84 -16.14 11.85
C GLY A 49 -6.49 -16.30 11.16
N ALA A 50 -5.80 -15.20 10.84
CA ALA A 50 -4.45 -15.25 10.28
C ALA A 50 -3.40 -15.56 11.35
N ASP A 51 -2.34 -16.24 10.95
CA ASP A 51 -1.13 -16.39 11.77
C ASP A 51 -0.49 -15.02 11.97
N GLU A 52 -0.34 -14.60 13.23
CA GLU A 52 0.26 -13.32 13.61
C GLU A 52 1.78 -13.30 13.41
N ALA A 53 2.45 -14.45 13.39
CA ALA A 53 3.91 -14.51 13.34
C ALA A 53 4.47 -13.91 12.04
N PRO A 54 3.94 -14.21 10.83
CA PRO A 54 4.33 -13.52 9.60
C PRO A 54 4.09 -12.00 9.65
N ALA A 55 3.01 -11.54 10.29
CA ALA A 55 2.74 -10.11 10.45
C ALA A 55 3.78 -9.44 11.35
N ARG A 56 4.15 -10.07 12.47
CA ARG A 56 5.22 -9.56 13.35
C ARG A 56 6.57 -9.52 12.65
N ALA A 57 6.92 -10.56 11.90
CA ALA A 57 8.15 -10.60 11.11
C ALA A 57 8.17 -9.50 10.03
N CYS A 58 7.02 -9.23 9.40
CA CYS A 58 6.90 -8.13 8.44
C CYS A 58 7.10 -6.77 9.12
N VAL A 59 6.50 -6.54 10.31
CA VAL A 59 6.72 -5.32 11.11
C VAL A 59 8.20 -5.13 11.42
N ASP A 60 8.90 -6.17 11.84
CA ASP A 60 10.34 -6.09 12.16
C ASP A 60 11.17 -5.78 10.92
N GLY A 61 10.86 -6.41 9.79
CA GLY A 61 11.52 -6.14 8.51
C GLY A 61 11.32 -4.70 8.02
N LEU A 62 10.10 -4.18 8.12
CA LEU A 62 9.76 -2.79 7.76
C LEU A 62 10.53 -1.80 8.66
N LYS A 63 10.54 -2.03 9.98
CA LYS A 63 11.26 -1.17 10.94
C LYS A 63 12.76 -1.20 10.71
N ALA A 64 13.34 -2.36 10.42
CA ALA A 64 14.77 -2.51 10.16
C ALA A 64 15.18 -1.83 8.84
N ARG A 65 14.34 -1.90 7.81
CA ARG A 65 14.60 -1.35 6.48
C ARG A 65 14.43 0.17 6.44
N GLY A 66 13.35 0.70 7.03
CA GLY A 66 13.13 2.14 7.21
C GLY A 66 12.98 2.95 5.92
N LEU A 67 12.47 2.35 4.84
CA LEU A 67 12.19 3.08 3.60
C LEU A 67 10.86 3.86 3.70
N PRO A 68 10.62 4.83 2.79
CA PRO A 68 9.32 5.51 2.71
C PRO A 68 8.15 4.52 2.72
N GLY A 69 7.15 4.77 3.56
CA GLY A 69 5.96 3.93 3.70
C GLY A 69 6.11 2.77 4.69
N ASP A 70 7.33 2.45 5.13
CA ASP A 70 7.55 1.32 6.04
C ASP A 70 7.00 1.62 7.44
N ALA A 71 7.15 2.86 7.91
CA ALA A 71 6.63 3.28 9.21
C ALA A 71 5.10 3.22 9.25
N GLU A 72 4.44 3.68 8.18
CA GLU A 72 2.99 3.69 8.05
C GLU A 72 2.44 2.26 7.99
N LEU A 73 3.05 1.39 7.18
CA LEU A 73 2.61 -0.01 7.09
C LEU A 73 2.88 -0.79 8.38
N ALA A 74 4.02 -0.56 9.04
CA ALA A 74 4.33 -1.19 10.32
C ALA A 74 3.37 -0.75 11.42
N ALA A 75 2.96 0.52 11.44
CA ALA A 75 1.96 1.04 12.36
C ALA A 75 0.59 0.38 12.10
N ALA A 76 0.15 0.30 10.85
CA ALA A 76 -1.12 -0.34 10.49
C ALA A 76 -1.13 -1.84 10.89
N LEU A 77 -0.05 -2.58 10.62
CA LEU A 77 0.07 -3.99 11.02
C LEU A 77 0.08 -4.15 12.54
N THR A 78 0.78 -3.28 13.26
CA THR A 78 0.79 -3.28 14.73
C THR A 78 -0.61 -3.01 15.27
N ALA A 79 -1.31 -2.01 14.71
CA ALA A 79 -2.66 -1.68 15.12
C ALA A 79 -3.63 -2.85 14.93
N ALA A 80 -3.56 -3.51 13.77
CA ALA A 80 -4.35 -4.70 13.45
C ALA A 80 -4.06 -5.89 14.38
N LEU A 81 -2.79 -6.12 14.73
CA LEU A 81 -2.39 -7.15 15.70
C LEU A 81 -2.93 -6.86 17.10
N ASP A 82 -2.93 -5.59 17.51
CA ASP A 82 -3.40 -5.17 18.83
C ASP A 82 -4.94 -5.01 18.88
N GLY A 83 -5.65 -5.22 17.75
CA GLY A 83 -7.09 -5.00 17.63
C GLY A 83 -7.50 -3.53 17.74
N SER A 84 -6.55 -2.61 17.55
CA SER A 84 -6.78 -1.17 17.54
C SER A 84 -7.08 -0.67 16.13
N GLY A 85 -7.94 0.34 16.04
CA GLY A 85 -8.24 0.99 14.76
C GLY A 85 -7.08 1.85 14.27
N ASP A 86 -6.90 1.90 12.95
CA ASP A 86 -5.97 2.84 12.33
C ASP A 86 -6.61 4.25 12.27
N PRO A 87 -5.89 5.31 12.67
CA PRO A 87 -6.44 6.66 12.79
C PRO A 87 -6.63 7.40 11.46
N LEU A 88 -6.06 6.93 10.34
CA LEU A 88 -6.18 7.56 9.03
C LEU A 88 -7.54 7.25 8.38
N ASP A 89 -7.94 8.00 7.37
CA ASP A 89 -9.16 7.68 6.62
C ASP A 89 -8.87 6.61 5.55
N PRO A 90 -9.69 5.55 5.44
CA PRO A 90 -9.50 4.52 4.42
C PRO A 90 -9.83 5.07 3.03
N LEU A 91 -8.95 4.85 2.05
CA LEU A 91 -9.12 5.26 0.66
C LEU A 91 -8.88 4.08 -0.30
N PRO A 92 -9.86 3.70 -1.15
CA PRO A 92 -9.73 2.58 -2.08
C PRO A 92 -8.84 2.94 -3.28
N VAL A 93 -7.52 2.83 -3.12
CA VAL A 93 -6.54 3.33 -4.08
C VAL A 93 -5.49 2.29 -4.44
N ASP A 94 -5.03 2.31 -5.70
CA ASP A 94 -3.87 1.53 -6.14
C ASP A 94 -2.58 2.33 -5.94
N LEU A 95 -1.79 1.94 -4.95
CA LEU A 95 -0.49 2.55 -4.66
C LEU A 95 0.49 2.47 -5.84
N GLY A 96 0.39 1.48 -6.73
CA GLY A 96 1.22 1.42 -7.93
C GLY A 96 0.89 2.54 -8.91
N ALA A 97 -0.40 2.86 -9.05
CA ALA A 97 -0.85 3.99 -9.87
C ALA A 97 -0.45 5.33 -9.25
N VAL A 98 -0.59 5.48 -7.92
CA VAL A 98 -0.13 6.68 -7.20
C VAL A 98 1.39 6.84 -7.33
N ALA A 99 2.15 5.76 -7.19
CA ALA A 99 3.59 5.79 -7.37
C ALA A 99 3.99 6.21 -8.79
N ALA A 100 3.32 5.68 -9.82
CA ALA A 100 3.58 6.10 -11.20
C ALA A 100 3.28 7.60 -11.40
N ALA A 101 2.18 8.10 -10.82
CA ALA A 101 1.82 9.51 -10.88
C ALA A 101 2.77 10.43 -10.11
N LEU A 102 3.32 9.98 -8.99
CA LEU A 102 4.38 10.70 -8.27
C LEU A 102 5.67 10.77 -9.11
N ASP A 103 6.00 9.74 -9.89
CA ASP A 103 7.19 9.71 -10.75
C ASP A 103 7.05 10.67 -11.95
N ASP A 104 5.87 10.69 -12.58
CA ASP A 104 5.60 11.48 -13.80
C ASP A 104 5.15 12.92 -13.50
N GLY A 105 4.39 13.12 -12.42
CA GLY A 105 3.72 14.39 -12.08
C GLY A 105 2.49 14.68 -12.94
N GLY A 106 1.81 15.79 -12.67
CA GLY A 106 0.70 16.26 -13.51
C GLY A 106 -0.59 15.43 -13.42
N HIS A 107 -0.81 14.75 -12.30
CA HIS A 107 -1.98 13.91 -12.05
C HIS A 107 -2.78 14.39 -10.83
N VAL A 108 -4.03 13.97 -10.74
CA VAL A 108 -4.91 14.16 -9.58
C VAL A 108 -5.45 12.81 -9.11
N LEU A 109 -5.63 12.66 -7.79
CA LEU A 109 -6.31 11.52 -7.18
C LEU A 109 -7.77 11.89 -6.90
N ASP A 110 -8.70 11.09 -7.41
CA ASP A 110 -10.13 11.12 -7.04
C ASP A 110 -10.27 10.55 -5.62
N LEU A 111 -10.62 11.36 -4.64
CA LEU A 111 -10.78 10.90 -3.25
C LEU A 111 -12.08 10.11 -3.03
N GLU A 112 -13.03 10.16 -3.97
CA GLU A 112 -14.26 9.39 -3.91
C GLU A 112 -14.07 7.99 -4.51
N ARG A 113 -13.41 7.91 -5.66
CA ARG A 113 -13.21 6.66 -6.42
C ARG A 113 -11.85 6.01 -6.19
N GLY A 114 -10.90 6.78 -5.68
CA GLY A 114 -9.49 6.42 -5.57
C GLY A 114 -8.76 6.34 -6.91
N ASP A 115 -9.33 6.85 -8.01
CA ASP A 115 -8.73 6.80 -9.35
C ASP A 115 -7.64 7.88 -9.51
N VAL A 116 -6.54 7.52 -10.17
CA VAL A 116 -5.50 8.47 -10.59
C VAL A 116 -5.82 8.90 -12.02
N LEU A 117 -6.02 10.20 -12.21
CA LEU A 117 -6.39 10.81 -13.49
C LEU A 117 -5.35 11.86 -13.91
N PRO A 118 -5.21 12.16 -15.20
CA PRO A 118 -4.48 13.34 -15.65
C PRO A 118 -5.05 14.60 -14.98
N GLY A 119 -4.16 15.51 -14.59
CA GLY A 119 -4.54 16.82 -14.04
C GLY A 119 -5.14 17.69 -15.14
N ASP A 120 -6.46 17.69 -15.23
CA ASP A 120 -7.23 18.59 -16.09
C ASP A 120 -7.80 19.74 -15.25
N GLU A 121 -7.72 20.97 -15.77
CA GLU A 121 -8.21 22.18 -15.10
C GLU A 121 -9.73 22.09 -14.83
N GLU A 122 -10.48 21.38 -15.67
CA GLU A 122 -11.94 21.23 -15.54
C GLU A 122 -12.35 20.30 -14.38
N LEU A 123 -11.49 19.35 -13.98
CA LEU A 123 -11.82 18.43 -12.88
C LEU A 123 -11.82 19.16 -11.54
N MET A 124 -10.94 20.15 -11.35
CA MET A 124 -10.68 20.79 -10.06
C MET A 124 -11.83 21.69 -9.54
N GLU A 125 -12.94 21.82 -10.27
CA GLU A 125 -14.10 22.63 -9.86
C GLU A 125 -14.95 22.02 -8.74
N ILE A 126 -14.73 20.74 -8.37
CA ILE A 126 -15.42 20.08 -7.25
C ILE A 126 -14.54 20.15 -5.98
N PRO A 127 -14.84 21.05 -5.01
CA PRO A 127 -13.99 21.22 -3.83
C PRO A 127 -13.92 19.94 -3.00
N GLY A 128 -12.71 19.56 -2.59
CA GLY A 128 -12.48 18.42 -1.69
C GLY A 128 -12.61 17.03 -2.33
N ARG A 129 -12.88 16.93 -3.63
CA ARG A 129 -12.88 15.65 -4.36
C ARG A 129 -11.51 15.27 -4.90
N TRP A 130 -10.73 16.26 -5.31
CA TRP A 130 -9.49 16.03 -6.05
C TRP A 130 -8.28 16.40 -5.22
N LEU A 131 -7.29 15.50 -5.19
CA LEU A 131 -6.03 15.70 -4.51
C LEU A 131 -4.89 15.72 -5.54
N PRO A 132 -4.26 16.88 -5.80
CA PRO A 132 -3.14 16.97 -6.73
C PRO A 132 -1.97 16.10 -6.29
N ILE A 133 -1.41 15.33 -7.22
CA ILE A 133 -0.23 14.49 -7.00
C ILE A 133 1.00 15.27 -7.50
N PRO A 134 1.90 15.71 -6.60
CA PRO A 134 3.10 16.42 -7.01
C PRO A 134 4.11 15.45 -7.64
N PRO A 135 4.95 15.89 -8.59
CA PRO A 135 6.10 15.11 -9.00
C PRO A 135 7.09 14.94 -7.84
N GLY A 136 7.76 13.79 -7.77
CA GLY A 136 8.71 13.45 -6.73
C GLY A 136 9.77 12.45 -7.20
N VAL A 137 10.95 12.50 -6.57
CA VAL A 137 12.00 11.51 -6.83
C VAL A 137 11.72 10.29 -5.97
N LEU A 138 11.43 9.17 -6.63
CA LEU A 138 11.10 7.91 -5.95
C LEU A 138 12.31 6.99 -5.79
N PRO A 139 12.34 6.15 -4.72
CA PRO A 139 13.36 5.13 -4.59
C PRO A 139 13.28 4.09 -5.72
N GLU A 140 14.39 3.38 -5.92
CA GLU A 140 14.44 2.26 -6.87
C GLU A 140 13.65 1.05 -6.33
N GLY A 141 13.05 0.31 -7.26
CA GLY A 141 12.30 -0.90 -6.95
C GLY A 141 10.81 -0.65 -6.69
N GLU A 142 9.97 -1.50 -7.27
CA GLU A 142 8.51 -1.41 -7.20
C GLU A 142 7.97 -1.38 -5.77
N ASP A 143 8.50 -2.23 -4.88
CA ASP A 143 8.09 -2.28 -3.46
C ASP A 143 8.37 -0.95 -2.75
N ALA A 144 9.55 -0.37 -2.96
CA ALA A 144 9.93 0.91 -2.35
C ALA A 144 9.10 2.08 -2.91
N ARG A 145 8.81 2.08 -4.23
CA ARG A 145 7.92 3.07 -4.85
C ARG A 145 6.50 2.99 -4.29
N ARG A 146 5.99 1.77 -4.08
CA ARG A 146 4.70 1.53 -3.40
C ARG A 146 4.69 2.10 -1.99
N GLY A 147 5.79 1.92 -1.25
CA GLY A 147 5.99 2.53 0.06
C GLY A 147 5.97 4.06 0.02
N ALA A 148 6.68 4.68 -0.93
CA ALA A 148 6.66 6.13 -1.10
C ALA A 148 5.25 6.69 -1.37
N ALA A 149 4.45 6.00 -2.20
CA ALA A 149 3.05 6.35 -2.41
C ALA A 149 2.22 6.24 -1.13
N ARG A 150 2.45 5.21 -0.30
CA ARG A 150 1.78 5.06 1.00
C ARG A 150 2.13 6.21 1.96
N GLN A 151 3.41 6.56 2.05
CA GLN A 151 3.85 7.69 2.88
C GLN A 151 3.18 8.99 2.44
N TRP A 152 3.15 9.24 1.13
CA TRP A 152 2.49 10.43 0.59
C TRP A 152 1.01 10.48 0.95
N LEU A 153 0.27 9.39 0.79
CA LEU A 153 -1.15 9.31 1.20
C LEU A 153 -1.34 9.56 2.70
N ALA A 154 -0.49 8.97 3.54
CA ALA A 154 -0.57 9.16 4.98
C ALA A 154 -0.34 10.61 5.38
N ALA A 155 0.56 11.33 4.69
CA ALA A 155 0.75 12.76 4.87
C ALA A 155 -0.49 13.60 4.48
N GLN A 156 -1.38 13.05 3.64
CA GLN A 156 -2.67 13.66 3.31
C GLN A 156 -3.82 13.19 4.22
N GLY A 157 -3.54 12.35 5.22
CA GLY A 157 -4.53 11.82 6.16
C GLY A 157 -5.18 10.50 5.73
N TYR A 158 -4.71 9.86 4.65
CA TYR A 158 -5.33 8.65 4.11
C TYR A 158 -4.46 7.41 4.29
N ARG A 159 -5.12 6.26 4.49
CA ARG A 159 -4.50 4.93 4.32
C ARG A 159 -5.08 4.23 3.09
N PRO A 160 -4.26 3.49 2.32
CA PRO A 160 -4.75 2.70 1.21
C PRO A 160 -5.54 1.49 1.73
N VAL A 161 -6.70 1.23 1.13
CA VAL A 161 -7.43 -0.03 1.26
C VAL A 161 -7.64 -0.65 -0.14
N PRO A 162 -7.80 -1.98 -0.24
CA PRO A 162 -8.11 -2.63 -1.51
C PRO A 162 -9.38 -2.05 -2.15
N ARG A 163 -9.40 -1.92 -3.47
CA ARG A 163 -10.61 -1.48 -4.20
C ARG A 163 -11.66 -2.59 -4.18
N THR A 164 -12.82 -2.32 -3.59
CA THR A 164 -14.00 -3.19 -3.72
C THR A 164 -14.73 -2.81 -5.01
N LEU A 165 -14.76 -3.71 -5.98
CA LEU A 165 -15.61 -3.60 -7.17
C LEU A 165 -17.08 -3.83 -6.82
#